data_AF-K2ESL2-F1
#
_entry.id   AF-K2ESL2-F1
#
_cell.length_a   1.000
_cell.length_b   1.000
_cell.length_c   1.000
_cell.angle_alpha   90.00
_cell.angle_beta   90.00
_cell.angle_gamma   90.00
#
_symmetry.space_group_name_H-M   'P 1'
#
loop_
_entity.id
_entity.type
_entity.pdbx_description
1 polymer ?
#
loop_
_entity_poly.entity_id
_entity_poly.type
_entity_poly.pdbx_seq_one_letter_code
_entity_poly.pdbx_strand_id
1 'polypeptide(L)'
;MDFEYTLEEVRRKTGSNPPTPVLLFGETEYWRKKVTSRFQVNRETGTIRGSEWVSNCFYCIQTADQGLWVLRHFFQNTLLIGKGGPVYDEGFCDVYFEMSSK
;
A
#
# COMPACT_ATOMS: atom_id res chain seq x y z
N MET A 1 5.77 -7.19 -15.48
CA MET A 1 6.15 -6.64 -14.16
C MET A 1 6.25 -5.14 -14.31
N ASP A 2 5.69 -4.36 -13.39
CA ASP A 2 5.79 -2.90 -13.39
C ASP A 2 7.05 -2.49 -12.60
N PHE A 3 7.94 -1.78 -13.30
CA PHE A 3 9.26 -1.46 -12.80
C PHE A 3 9.20 -0.36 -11.74
N GLU A 4 8.36 0.63 -11.99
CA GLU A 4 8.13 1.80 -11.15
C GLU A 4 7.58 1.39 -9.78
N TYR A 5 6.59 0.51 -9.74
CA TYR A 5 6.04 -0.05 -8.50
C TYR A 5 7.12 -0.79 -7.69
N THR A 6 7.91 -1.62 -8.36
CA THR A 6 8.94 -2.44 -7.70
C THR A 6 10.06 -1.55 -7.13
N LEU A 7 10.44 -0.49 -7.84
CA LEU A 7 11.40 0.51 -7.35
C LEU A 7 10.89 1.23 -6.10
N GLU A 8 9.62 1.62 -6.08
CA GLU A 8 9.01 2.31 -4.94
C GLU A 8 8.90 1.42 -3.71
N GLU A 9 8.72 0.10 -3.87
CA GLU A 9 8.85 -0.84 -2.76
C GLU A 9 10.29 -0.91 -2.23
N VAL A 10 11.28 -1.07 -3.11
CA VAL A 10 12.69 -1.17 -2.69
C VAL A 10 13.10 0.08 -1.93
N ARG A 11 12.78 1.27 -2.46
CA ARG A 11 13.08 2.56 -1.81
C ARG A 11 12.52 2.68 -0.40
N ARG A 12 11.30 2.17 -0.17
CA ARG A 12 10.67 2.16 1.17
C ARG A 12 11.31 1.14 2.10
N LYS A 13 11.62 -0.06 1.59
CA LYS A 13 12.28 -1.13 2.34
C LYS A 13 13.68 -0.73 2.81
N THR A 14 14.43 0.01 1.99
CA THR A 14 15.76 0.52 2.32
C THR A 14 15.73 1.79 3.20
N GLY A 15 14.54 2.31 3.52
CA GLY A 15 14.39 3.54 4.29
C GLY A 15 14.81 4.81 3.55
N SER A 16 14.95 4.73 2.22
CA SER A 16 15.34 5.89 1.39
C SER A 16 14.23 6.95 1.31
N ASN A 17 12.96 6.54 1.52
CA ASN A 17 11.82 7.45 1.62
C ASN A 17 11.07 7.22 2.95
N PRO A 18 10.52 8.28 3.59
CA PRO A 18 9.63 8.13 4.72
C PRO A 18 8.32 7.42 4.30
N PRO A 19 7.62 6.77 5.24
CA PRO A 19 6.32 6.16 4.98
C PRO A 19 5.31 7.22 4.52
N THR A 20 5.00 7.20 3.24
CA THR A 20 4.13 8.16 2.55
C THR A 20 3.19 7.38 1.64
N PRO A 21 1.91 7.82 1.52
CA PRO A 21 0.94 7.13 0.71
C PRO A 21 1.29 7.24 -0.78
N VAL A 22 1.20 6.12 -1.48
CA VAL A 22 1.26 5.98 -2.93
C VAL A 22 -0.15 5.69 -3.41
N LEU A 23 -0.67 6.55 -4.28
CA LEU A 23 -1.98 6.38 -4.86
C LEU A 23 -1.88 5.49 -6.10
N LEU A 24 -2.54 4.34 -6.04
CA LEU A 24 -2.64 3.38 -7.12
C LEU A 24 -3.98 3.59 -7.82
N PHE A 25 -3.97 4.29 -8.95
CA PHE A 25 -5.21 4.57 -9.69
C PHE A 25 -5.69 3.34 -10.47
N GLY A 26 -6.98 3.04 -10.38
CA GLY A 26 -7.65 2.03 -11.21
C GLY A 26 -8.41 0.98 -10.40
N GLU A 27 -8.98 0.01 -11.12
CA GLU A 27 -9.76 -1.08 -10.54
C GLU A 27 -8.94 -1.91 -9.54
N THR A 28 -9.55 -2.27 -8.41
CA THR A 28 -8.90 -3.11 -7.38
C THR A 28 -8.40 -4.42 -7.97
N GLU A 29 -9.18 -5.05 -8.86
CA GLU A 29 -8.81 -6.32 -9.48
C GLU A 29 -7.57 -6.23 -10.36
N TYR A 30 -7.33 -5.07 -10.99
CA TYR A 30 -6.09 -4.86 -11.75
C TYR A 30 -4.86 -4.90 -10.82
N TRP A 31 -4.94 -4.21 -9.68
CA TRP A 31 -3.86 -4.18 -8.69
C TRP A 31 -3.69 -5.51 -7.97
N ARG A 32 -4.78 -6.23 -7.67
CA ARG A 32 -4.75 -7.59 -7.12
C ARG A 32 -3.95 -8.54 -8.01
N LYS A 33 -4.25 -8.58 -9.31
CA LYS A 33 -3.50 -9.39 -10.29
C LYS A 33 -2.02 -9.02 -10.36
N LYS A 34 -1.68 -7.76 -10.12
CA LYS A 34 -0.34 -7.20 -10.28
C LYS A 34 0.54 -7.34 -9.03
N VAL A 35 -0.05 -7.22 -7.84
CA VAL A 35 0.68 -7.07 -6.57
C VAL A 35 0.55 -8.32 -5.70
N THR A 36 -0.66 -8.86 -5.55
CA THR A 36 -1.02 -9.77 -4.46
C THR A 36 -0.22 -11.06 -4.46
N SER A 37 -0.13 -11.75 -5.60
CA SER A 37 0.60 -13.03 -5.69
C SER A 37 2.07 -12.88 -5.28
N ARG A 38 2.72 -11.82 -5.74
CA ARG A 38 4.13 -11.54 -5.42
C ARG A 38 4.30 -11.15 -3.95
N PHE A 39 3.40 -10.34 -3.41
CA PHE A 39 3.42 -9.99 -1.99
C PHE A 39 3.28 -11.24 -1.10
N GLN A 40 2.30 -12.09 -1.40
CA GLN A 40 2.04 -13.33 -0.65
C GLN A 40 3.23 -14.29 -0.72
N VAL A 41 3.73 -14.60 -1.92
CA VAL A 41 4.91 -15.46 -2.08
C VAL A 41 6.11 -14.91 -1.30
N ASN A 42 6.36 -13.60 -1.39
CA ASN A 42 7.46 -12.99 -0.65
C ASN A 42 7.27 -13.04 0.87
N ARG A 43 6.04 -12.87 1.35
CA ARG A 43 5.70 -12.95 2.78
C ARG A 43 5.88 -14.38 3.30
N GLU A 44 5.34 -15.36 2.58
CA GLU A 44 5.39 -16.79 2.92
C GLU A 44 6.82 -17.33 2.91
N THR A 45 7.61 -16.96 1.91
CA THR A 45 9.02 -17.36 1.80
C THR A 45 9.95 -16.55 2.70
N GLY A 46 9.45 -15.47 3.33
CA GLY A 46 10.19 -14.62 4.24
C GLY A 46 11.16 -13.63 3.57
N THR A 47 11.11 -13.45 2.24
CA THR A 47 11.99 -12.52 1.53
C THR A 47 11.72 -11.05 1.85
N ILE A 48 10.54 -10.74 2.39
CA ILE A 48 10.18 -9.39 2.87
C ILE A 48 10.03 -9.31 4.39
N ARG A 49 10.56 -10.28 5.15
CA ARG A 49 10.45 -10.31 6.61
C ARG A 49 10.91 -9.00 7.24
N GLY A 50 10.07 -8.41 8.09
CA GLY A 50 10.31 -7.11 8.73
C GLY A 50 10.01 -5.89 7.86
N SER A 51 9.54 -6.10 6.63
CA SER A 51 9.15 -5.05 5.68
C SER A 51 7.75 -5.22 5.11
N GLU A 52 6.95 -6.12 5.68
CA GLU A 52 5.56 -6.38 5.31
C GLU A 52 4.69 -5.13 5.44
N TRP A 53 5.04 -4.25 6.38
CA TRP A 53 4.41 -2.95 6.61
C TRP A 53 4.39 -2.07 5.35
N VAL A 54 5.29 -2.27 4.38
CA VAL A 54 5.29 -1.49 3.14
C VAL A 54 3.98 -1.63 2.36
N SER A 55 3.21 -2.69 2.60
CA SER A 55 1.84 -2.84 2.06
C SER A 55 0.89 -1.69 2.45
N ASN A 56 1.06 -1.09 3.63
CA ASN A 56 0.24 0.06 4.07
C ASN A 56 0.67 1.40 3.48
N CYS A 57 1.65 1.42 2.58
CA CYS A 57 2.00 2.62 1.84
C CYS A 57 1.27 2.70 0.49
N PHE A 58 0.60 1.65 0.03
CA PHE A 58 -0.05 1.59 -1.27
C PHE A 58 -1.57 1.61 -1.13
N TYR A 59 -2.22 2.61 -1.70
CA TYR A 59 -3.66 2.83 -1.59
C TYR A 59 -4.31 2.81 -2.97
N CYS A 60 -5.11 1.78 -3.24
CA CYS A 60 -5.90 1.63 -4.45
C CYS A 60 -7.09 2.59 -4.42
N ILE A 61 -7.16 3.46 -5.41
CA ILE A 61 -8.22 4.45 -5.57
C ILE A 61 -8.81 4.42 -6.99
N GLN A 62 -10.10 4.65 -7.07
CA GLN A 62 -10.90 4.72 -8.29
C GLN A 62 -11.51 6.12 -8.47
N THR A 63 -11.65 6.89 -7.39
CA THR A 63 -12.21 8.25 -7.42
C THR A 63 -11.29 9.28 -6.78
N ALA A 64 -11.47 10.55 -7.15
CA ALA A 64 -10.77 11.67 -6.53
C ALA A 64 -11.07 11.79 -5.02
N ASP A 65 -12.31 11.50 -4.60
CA ASP A 65 -12.70 11.55 -3.19
C ASP A 65 -11.92 10.55 -2.33
N GLN A 66 -11.65 9.36 -2.85
CA GLN A 66 -10.80 8.38 -2.18
C GLN A 66 -9.36 8.88 -2.05
N GLY A 67 -8.81 9.48 -3.10
CA GLY A 67 -7.48 10.11 -3.04
C GLY A 67 -7.40 11.24 -2.02
N LEU A 68 -8.42 12.11 -1.99
CA LEU A 68 -8.54 13.18 -1.00
C LEU A 68 -8.67 12.62 0.42
N TRP A 69 -9.42 11.53 0.62
CA TRP A 69 -9.54 10.86 1.90
C TRP A 69 -8.17 10.42 2.42
N VAL A 70 -7.37 9.73 1.61
CA VAL A 70 -6.02 9.26 1.99
C VAL A 70 -5.13 10.45 2.36
N LEU A 71 -5.08 11.48 1.50
CA LEU A 71 -4.23 12.65 1.74
C LEU A 71 -4.65 13.42 3.00
N ARG A 72 -5.95 13.61 3.24
CA ARG A 72 -6.46 14.27 4.46
C ARG A 72 -6.00 13.52 5.71
N HIS A 73 -6.19 12.21 5.76
CA HIS A 73 -5.79 11.40 6.92
C HIS A 73 -4.26 11.39 7.10
N PHE A 74 -3.50 11.38 6.02
CA PHE A 74 -2.04 11.48 6.07
C PHE A 74 -1.59 12.81 6.67
N PHE A 75 -2.07 13.95 6.14
CA PHE A 75 -1.69 15.27 6.65
C PHE A 75 -2.22 15.58 8.06
N GLN A 76 -3.27 14.87 8.51
CA GLN A 76 -3.78 14.95 9.87
C GLN A 76 -3.09 13.99 10.85
N ASN A 77 -2.10 13.20 10.38
CA ASN A 77 -1.44 12.14 11.17
C ASN A 77 -2.40 11.09 11.74
N THR A 78 -3.54 10.85 11.07
CA THR A 78 -4.52 9.83 11.45
C THR A 78 -4.48 8.58 10.56
N LEU A 79 -3.73 8.63 9.47
CA LEU A 79 -3.49 7.48 8.61
C LEU A 79 -2.48 6.52 9.26
N LEU A 80 -2.89 5.27 9.48
CA LEU A 80 -2.02 4.23 10.02
C LEU A 80 -1.04 3.76 8.94
N ILE A 81 0.10 4.45 8.80
CA ILE A 81 1.12 4.18 7.78
C ILE A 81 2.50 3.97 8.42
N GLY A 82 3.32 3.12 7.79
CA GLY A 82 4.67 2.80 8.26
C GLY A 82 4.72 1.55 9.13
N LYS A 83 5.85 1.37 9.83
CA LYS A 83 6.18 0.13 10.57
C LYS A 83 5.17 -0.27 11.66
N GLY A 84 4.42 0.69 12.21
CA GLY A 84 3.38 0.43 13.21
C GLY A 84 1.96 0.35 12.65
N GLY A 85 1.79 0.53 11.34
CA GLY A 85 0.49 0.42 10.68
C GLY A 85 0.09 -1.04 10.39
N PRO A 86 -1.12 -1.25 9.85
CA PRO A 86 -1.58 -2.59 9.47
C PRO A 86 -0.71 -3.18 8.35
N VAL A 87 -0.77 -4.49 8.19
CA VAL A 87 -0.25 -5.19 7.02
C VAL A 87 -1.47 -5.66 6.23
N TYR A 88 -1.54 -5.27 4.96
CA TYR A 88 -2.65 -5.67 4.09
C TYR A 88 -2.31 -6.96 3.35
N ASP A 89 -3.18 -7.97 3.44
CA ASP A 89 -2.94 -9.31 2.88
C ASP A 89 -2.84 -9.31 1.35
N GLU A 90 -3.46 -8.34 0.68
CA GLU A 90 -3.35 -8.16 -0.78
C GLU A 90 -2.08 -7.42 -1.20
N GLY A 91 -1.27 -6.94 -0.25
CA GLY A 91 -0.06 -6.15 -0.48
C GLY A 91 -0.31 -4.66 -0.70
N PHE A 92 -1.57 -4.22 -0.66
CA PHE A 92 -2.02 -2.82 -0.74
C PHE A 92 -3.38 -2.68 -0.05
N CYS A 93 -3.78 -1.45 0.25
CA CYS A 93 -5.09 -1.11 0.82
C CYS A 93 -6.09 -0.79 -0.29
N ASP A 94 -7.27 -1.40 -0.28
CA ASP A 94 -8.41 -0.91 -1.06
C ASP A 94 -9.18 0.15 -0.25
N VAL A 95 -9.12 1.41 -0.72
CA VAL A 95 -9.68 2.56 0.01
C VAL A 95 -11.20 2.49 0.11
N TYR A 96 -11.89 1.84 -0.83
CA TYR A 96 -13.34 1.70 -0.76
C TYR A 96 -13.77 0.95 0.51
N PHE A 97 -13.10 -0.16 0.81
CA PHE A 97 -13.38 -0.94 2.02
C PHE A 97 -12.96 -0.21 3.29
N GLU A 98 -11.84 0.50 3.27
CA GLU A 98 -11.34 1.26 4.42
C GLU A 98 -12.31 2.41 4.80
N MET A 99 -12.84 3.13 3.80
CA MET A 99 -13.84 4.18 4.02
C MET A 99 -15.18 3.64 4.53
N SER A 100 -15.52 2.39 4.18
CA SER A 100 -16.79 1.76 4.55
C SER A 100 -16.74 1.01 5.88
N SER A 101 -15.55 0.77 6.43
CA SER A 101 -15.32 0.03 7.67
C SER A 101 -15.35 0.92 8.94
N LYS A 102 -15.73 2.19 8.80
CA LYS A 102 -15.90 3.18 9.86
C LYS A 102 -17.26 3.84 9.77
#